data_AF-A0A0P7AVA8-F1
#
_entry.id   AF-A0A0P7AVA8-F1
#
_cell.length_a   1.000
_cell.length_b   1.000
_cell.length_c   1.000
_cell.angle_alpha   90.00
_cell.angle_beta   90.00
_cell.angle_gamma   90.00
#
_symmetry.space_group_name_H-M   'P 1'
#
loop_
_entity.id
_entity.type
_entity.pdbx_description
1 polymer ?
#
loop_
_entity_poly.entity_id
_entity_poly.type
_entity_poly.pdbx_seq_one_letter_code
_entity_poly.pdbx_strand_id
1 'polypeptide(L)'
;MIPAAMKPKTLFIVLGILILLLLVVRGCMSFVKKEVGKAVDGILTAERAKFLEGTDLSTAAYAIILDDQNPPILIDDKAVLEANKDSIEVAISWMSYLPGEGPSPKGIWLFKDNVLVKNKIARKFKTFEMGSLRQHGKPLRFNAIYDYRESYLKQKDSLEKNNRVYITRASEVDADGYEYRFNLHCPAILVSEQDTIFDHHAYGKEFANNIIASLSGLKGFKAGDNAANIMETGPTLIMKTEHATHYLRNSENKGTITLDGYLLYGQQLHFRCTKDFYEQVKAHDFTPAFVRAGLSKKQIKTLIQEKLGPSNQKDKVDAVFEAMFPTDFWLGELFGQKYEMRYYEVVDSLATANLKLHPK
;
A
#
# COMPACT_ATOMS: atom_id res chain seq x y z
N MET A 1 31.80 40.91 -33.14
CA MET A 1 32.87 40.21 -32.40
C MET A 1 32.76 38.72 -32.68
N ILE A 2 33.65 38.20 -33.52
CA ILE A 2 33.76 36.76 -33.84
C ILE A 2 34.68 36.16 -32.77
N PRO A 3 34.38 35.00 -32.15
CA PRO A 3 35.24 34.46 -31.11
C PRO A 3 36.60 34.11 -31.70
N ALA A 4 37.66 34.43 -30.97
CA ALA A 4 39.04 34.14 -31.34
C ALA A 4 39.20 32.67 -31.75
N ALA A 5 39.71 32.46 -32.96
CA ALA A 5 39.99 31.12 -33.49
C ALA A 5 40.87 30.34 -32.50
N MET A 6 40.35 29.21 -32.03
CA MET A 6 41.07 28.30 -31.15
C MET A 6 42.40 27.90 -31.80
N LYS A 7 43.51 28.01 -31.06
CA LYS A 7 44.82 27.62 -31.58
C LYS A 7 44.79 26.14 -32.01
N PRO A 8 45.40 25.77 -33.15
CA PRO A 8 45.28 24.42 -33.72
C PRO A 8 45.64 23.31 -32.73
N LYS A 9 46.65 23.53 -31.88
CA LYS A 9 47.05 22.59 -30.82
C LYS A 9 45.95 22.33 -29.78
N THR A 10 45.17 23.34 -29.42
CA THR A 10 44.07 23.24 -28.47
C THR A 10 42.87 22.50 -29.08
N LEU A 11 42.61 22.69 -30.38
CA LEU A 11 41.58 21.96 -31.11
C LEU A 11 41.86 20.46 -31.15
N PHE A 12 43.10 20.05 -31.42
CA PHE A 12 43.48 18.63 -31.43
C PHE A 12 43.38 17.95 -30.07
N ILE A 13 43.72 18.66 -28.98
CA ILE A 13 43.57 18.14 -27.61
C ILE A 13 42.09 17.95 -27.26
N VAL A 14 41.24 18.93 -27.56
CA VAL A 14 39.78 18.82 -27.32
C VAL A 14 39.17 17.69 -28.13
N LEU A 15 39.55 17.56 -29.41
CA LEU A 15 39.07 16.46 -30.26
C LEU A 15 39.52 15.09 -29.75
N GLY A 16 40.76 14.97 -29.27
CA GLY A 16 41.28 13.74 -28.67
C GLY A 16 40.51 13.32 -27.41
N ILE A 17 40.21 14.27 -26.52
CA ILE A 17 39.39 14.02 -25.33
C ILE A 17 37.96 13.59 -25.71
N LEU A 18 37.37 14.22 -26.74
CA LEU A 18 36.03 13.90 -27.20
C LEU A 18 35.94 12.48 -27.80
N ILE A 19 36.96 12.08 -28.57
CA ILE A 19 37.09 10.73 -29.13
C ILE A 19 37.28 9.71 -28.01
N LEU A 20 38.13 10.01 -27.02
CA LEU A 20 38.34 9.12 -25.87
C LEU A 20 37.05 8.92 -25.07
N LEU A 21 36.30 10.00 -24.80
CA LEU A 21 34.98 9.94 -24.16
C LEU A 21 34.00 9.08 -24.96
N LEU A 22 33.94 9.27 -26.29
CA LEU A 22 33.10 8.45 -27.16
C LEU A 22 33.48 6.96 -27.13
N LEU A 23 34.77 6.64 -27.08
CA LEU A 23 35.26 5.27 -26.99
C LEU A 23 34.95 4.62 -25.63
N VAL A 24 35.10 5.36 -24.53
CA VAL A 24 34.74 4.89 -23.18
C VAL A 24 33.23 4.67 -23.07
N VAL A 25 32.42 5.63 -23.55
CA VAL A 25 30.95 5.48 -23.58
C VAL A 25 30.56 4.27 -24.43
N ARG A 26 31.18 4.07 -25.60
CA ARG A 26 30.92 2.92 -26.47
C ARG A 26 31.34 1.59 -25.83
N GLY A 27 32.47 1.56 -25.12
CA GLY A 27 32.97 0.39 -24.39
C GLY A 27 32.10 0.03 -23.18
N CYS A 28 31.68 1.02 -22.40
CA CYS A 28 30.72 0.81 -21.32
C CYS A 28 29.37 0.34 -21.86
N MET A 29 28.86 0.93 -22.95
CA MET A 29 27.62 0.49 -23.58
C MET A 29 27.71 -0.94 -24.12
N SER A 30 28.84 -1.36 -24.70
CA SER A 30 29.00 -2.74 -25.21
C SER A 30 29.14 -3.76 -24.09
N PHE A 31 29.82 -3.42 -22.99
CA PHE A 31 29.94 -4.28 -21.81
C PHE A 31 28.60 -4.45 -21.10
N VAL A 32 27.87 -3.34 -20.87
CA VAL A 32 26.49 -3.39 -20.34
C VAL A 32 25.61 -4.23 -21.25
N LYS A 33 25.66 -4.06 -22.58
CA LYS A 33 24.85 -4.84 -23.51
C LYS A 33 25.14 -6.36 -23.46
N LYS A 34 26.36 -6.76 -23.14
CA LYS A 34 26.79 -8.18 -23.12
C LYS A 34 26.43 -8.89 -21.81
N GLU A 35 26.67 -8.26 -20.67
CA GLU A 35 26.31 -8.82 -19.34
C GLU A 35 24.80 -8.78 -19.11
N VAL A 36 24.16 -7.66 -19.48
CA VAL A 36 22.70 -7.55 -19.47
C VAL A 36 22.08 -8.50 -20.49
N GLY A 37 22.66 -8.62 -21.69
CA GLY A 37 22.17 -9.55 -22.73
C GLY A 37 22.10 -11.00 -22.28
N LYS A 38 23.09 -11.50 -21.52
CA LYS A 38 23.07 -12.87 -20.99
C LYS A 38 22.05 -13.08 -19.86
N ALA A 39 21.91 -12.11 -18.95
CA ALA A 39 20.87 -12.15 -17.93
C ALA A 39 19.47 -12.06 -18.54
N VAL A 40 19.34 -11.32 -19.64
CA VAL A 40 18.11 -11.11 -20.39
C VAL A 40 17.76 -12.31 -21.26
N ASP A 41 18.71 -12.99 -21.89
CA ASP A 41 18.45 -14.22 -22.66
C ASP A 41 17.91 -15.35 -21.77
N GLY A 42 18.45 -15.50 -20.55
CA GLY A 42 17.92 -16.43 -19.55
C GLY A 42 16.48 -16.12 -19.11
N ILE A 43 16.08 -14.84 -19.13
CA ILE A 43 14.71 -14.38 -18.84
C ILE A 43 13.81 -14.46 -20.09
N LEU A 44 14.33 -14.16 -21.27
CA LEU A 44 13.61 -14.14 -22.56
C LEU A 44 13.18 -15.53 -23.01
N THR A 45 14.01 -16.54 -22.79
CA THR A 45 13.71 -17.92 -23.22
C THR A 45 12.55 -18.53 -22.41
N ALA A 46 12.28 -18.00 -21.21
CA ALA A 46 11.19 -18.44 -20.34
C ALA A 46 9.86 -17.68 -20.57
N GLU A 47 9.84 -16.56 -21.31
CA GLU A 47 8.67 -15.66 -21.36
C GLU A 47 8.02 -15.41 -22.73
N ARG A 48 8.51 -16.02 -23.82
CA ARG A 48 7.80 -16.06 -25.12
C ARG A 48 6.62 -17.05 -25.13
N ALA A 49 5.86 -17.11 -24.04
CA ALA A 49 4.62 -17.87 -23.99
C ALA A 49 3.53 -17.08 -24.73
N LYS A 50 2.98 -17.65 -25.79
CA LYS A 50 1.89 -17.07 -26.57
C LYS A 50 0.65 -16.94 -25.68
N PHE A 51 0.07 -15.75 -25.60
CA PHE A 51 -1.00 -15.48 -24.63
C PHE A 51 -2.25 -16.34 -24.85
N LEU A 52 -2.58 -16.70 -26.10
CA LEU A 52 -3.75 -17.53 -26.43
C LEU A 52 -3.43 -19.02 -26.63
N GLU A 53 -2.20 -19.44 -26.32
CA GLU A 53 -1.82 -20.84 -26.37
C GLU A 53 -2.73 -21.69 -25.47
N GLY A 54 -3.11 -22.87 -25.98
CA GLY A 54 -4.01 -23.80 -25.28
C GLY A 54 -5.48 -23.34 -25.18
N THR A 55 -5.83 -22.17 -25.71
CA THR A 55 -7.22 -21.68 -25.68
C THR A 55 -7.99 -22.20 -26.89
N ASP A 56 -9.12 -22.85 -26.65
CA ASP A 56 -10.05 -23.25 -27.71
C ASP A 56 -11.10 -22.14 -27.94
N LEU A 57 -10.86 -21.33 -28.97
CA LEU A 57 -11.72 -20.21 -29.38
C LEU A 57 -13.00 -20.68 -30.10
N SER A 58 -13.15 -21.98 -30.39
CA SER A 58 -14.29 -22.50 -31.15
C SER A 58 -15.57 -22.65 -30.33
N THR A 59 -15.45 -22.74 -29.00
CA THR A 59 -16.49 -23.24 -28.08
C THR A 59 -17.38 -22.18 -27.42
N ALA A 60 -17.05 -20.89 -27.51
CA ALA A 60 -17.77 -19.82 -26.81
C ALA A 60 -17.50 -18.43 -27.40
N ALA A 61 -18.18 -17.40 -26.88
CA ALA A 61 -17.91 -16.01 -27.22
C ALA A 61 -16.70 -15.52 -26.42
N TYR A 62 -15.59 -15.25 -27.12
CA TYR A 62 -14.37 -14.71 -26.53
C TYR A 62 -14.20 -13.22 -26.85
N ALA A 63 -13.64 -12.50 -25.89
CA ALA A 63 -13.26 -11.10 -26.05
C ALA A 63 -11.88 -10.85 -25.44
N ILE A 64 -11.05 -10.06 -26.13
CA ILE A 64 -9.75 -9.62 -25.62
C ILE A 64 -9.78 -8.12 -25.40
N ILE A 65 -9.36 -7.71 -24.23
CA ILE A 65 -9.05 -6.31 -23.93
C ILE A 65 -7.54 -6.12 -23.95
N LEU A 66 -7.12 -5.08 -24.66
CA LEU A 66 -5.74 -4.64 -24.75
C LEU A 66 -5.64 -3.22 -24.18
N ASP A 67 -4.90 -3.07 -23.09
CA ASP A 67 -4.54 -1.78 -22.51
C ASP A 67 -3.03 -1.61 -22.66
N ASP A 68 -2.60 -1.20 -23.85
CA ASP A 68 -1.20 -0.93 -24.15
C ASP A 68 -0.93 0.56 -24.48
N GLN A 69 -2.00 1.32 -24.71
CA GLN A 69 -2.04 2.74 -25.06
C GLN A 69 -3.42 3.35 -24.69
N ASN A 70 -3.56 4.67 -24.81
CA ASN A 70 -4.83 5.37 -24.62
C ASN A 70 -5.47 5.71 -25.98
N PRO A 71 -6.68 5.21 -26.32
CA PRO A 71 -7.55 4.40 -25.48
C PRO A 71 -7.24 2.89 -25.54
N PRO A 72 -7.60 2.15 -24.47
CA PRO A 72 -7.66 0.69 -24.50
C PRO A 72 -8.65 0.22 -25.57
N ILE A 73 -8.50 -1.02 -26.05
CA ILE A 73 -9.35 -1.57 -27.11
C ILE A 73 -9.90 -2.96 -26.77
N LEU A 74 -11.07 -3.25 -27.33
CA LEU A 74 -11.76 -4.53 -27.29
C LEU A 74 -11.71 -5.21 -28.66
N ILE A 75 -11.37 -6.50 -28.68
CA ILE A 75 -11.49 -7.36 -29.86
C ILE A 75 -12.39 -8.54 -29.48
N ASP A 76 -13.58 -8.58 -30.06
CA ASP A 76 -14.61 -9.60 -29.83
C ASP A 76 -15.00 -10.34 -31.13
N ASP A 77 -14.30 -10.08 -32.24
CA ASP A 77 -14.48 -10.78 -33.51
C ASP A 77 -13.74 -12.12 -33.50
N LYS A 78 -14.49 -13.21 -33.58
CA LYS A 78 -13.96 -14.58 -33.58
C LYS A 78 -12.95 -14.83 -34.70
N ALA A 79 -13.22 -14.38 -35.93
CA ALA A 79 -12.33 -14.63 -37.06
C ALA A 79 -11.00 -13.89 -36.89
N VAL A 80 -11.05 -12.66 -36.34
CA VAL A 80 -9.84 -11.88 -36.02
C VAL A 80 -9.04 -12.57 -34.92
N LEU A 81 -9.68 -13.03 -33.85
CA LEU A 81 -9.02 -13.71 -32.73
C LEU A 81 -8.37 -15.03 -33.18
N GLU A 82 -9.04 -15.81 -34.02
CA GLU A 82 -8.51 -17.06 -34.57
C GLU A 82 -7.31 -16.81 -35.50
N ALA A 83 -7.40 -15.84 -36.42
CA ALA A 83 -6.32 -15.48 -37.33
C ALA A 83 -5.06 -14.96 -36.63
N ASN A 84 -5.23 -14.40 -35.42
CA ASN A 84 -4.17 -13.77 -34.65
C ASN A 84 -3.81 -14.53 -33.36
N LYS A 85 -4.24 -15.80 -33.22
CA LYS A 85 -4.03 -16.62 -32.03
C LYS A 85 -2.56 -16.67 -31.57
N ASP A 86 -1.65 -16.71 -32.53
CA ASP A 86 -0.21 -16.81 -32.30
C ASP A 86 0.51 -15.47 -32.18
N SER A 87 -0.19 -14.35 -32.36
CA SER A 87 0.44 -13.02 -32.51
C SER A 87 0.67 -12.27 -31.20
N ILE A 88 0.04 -12.70 -30.10
CA ILE A 88 0.10 -12.00 -28.81
C ILE A 88 1.26 -12.54 -27.99
N GLU A 89 2.38 -11.81 -28.02
CA GLU A 89 3.60 -12.14 -27.29
C GLU A 89 3.97 -11.06 -26.27
N VAL A 90 4.69 -11.45 -25.22
CA VAL A 90 5.25 -10.51 -24.25
C VAL A 90 6.71 -10.26 -24.60
N ALA A 91 7.03 -9.03 -24.98
CA ALA A 91 8.38 -8.60 -25.30
C ALA A 91 8.97 -7.74 -24.17
N ILE A 92 10.30 -7.73 -24.05
CA ILE A 92 10.99 -6.85 -23.10
C ILE A 92 11.15 -5.45 -23.71
N SER A 93 10.77 -4.40 -22.98
CA SER A 93 10.90 -3.00 -23.42
C SER A 93 11.89 -2.22 -22.56
N TRP A 94 13.05 -1.88 -23.16
CA TRP A 94 14.09 -1.06 -22.55
C TRP A 94 13.72 0.42 -22.45
N MET A 95 12.74 0.90 -23.23
CA MET A 95 12.28 2.29 -23.17
C MET A 95 11.53 2.61 -21.85
N SER A 96 11.15 1.59 -21.07
CA SER A 96 10.52 1.76 -19.75
C SER A 96 11.53 1.91 -18.59
N TYR A 97 12.82 2.16 -18.90
CA TYR A 97 13.93 2.20 -17.93
C TYR A 97 14.07 3.53 -17.18
N LEU A 98 13.41 4.61 -17.62
CA LEU A 98 13.58 5.93 -16.98
C LEU A 98 13.04 5.92 -15.54
N PRO A 99 13.88 6.18 -14.51
CA PRO A 99 13.44 6.24 -13.13
C PRO A 99 12.54 7.46 -12.90
N GLY A 100 11.39 7.24 -12.28
CA GLY A 100 10.45 8.31 -11.87
C GLY A 100 9.14 8.36 -12.68
N GLU A 101 9.13 7.82 -13.90
CA GLU A 101 7.94 7.75 -14.76
C GLU A 101 7.72 6.30 -15.22
N GLY A 102 7.33 5.43 -14.29
CA GLY A 102 6.89 4.10 -14.70
C GLY A 102 5.67 4.24 -15.62
N PRO A 103 5.64 3.66 -16.84
CA PRO A 103 4.43 3.68 -17.65
C PRO A 103 3.27 3.08 -16.85
N SER A 104 2.06 3.57 -17.10
CA SER A 104 0.85 2.93 -16.58
C SER A 104 0.89 1.43 -16.91
N PRO A 105 0.56 0.54 -15.96
CA PRO A 105 0.68 -0.89 -16.16
C PRO A 105 -0.14 -1.30 -17.39
N LYS A 106 0.53 -1.85 -18.41
CA LYS A 106 -0.13 -2.36 -19.60
C LYS A 106 -0.69 -3.74 -19.32
N GLY A 107 -1.86 -4.07 -19.86
CA GLY A 107 -2.47 -5.36 -19.61
C GLY A 107 -3.21 -5.96 -20.80
N ILE A 108 -3.33 -7.28 -20.78
CA ILE A 108 -4.19 -8.06 -21.66
C ILE A 108 -5.12 -8.90 -20.79
N TRP A 109 -6.41 -8.91 -21.14
CA TRP A 109 -7.43 -9.70 -20.46
C TRP A 109 -8.25 -10.45 -21.50
N LEU A 110 -8.40 -11.77 -21.30
CA LEU A 110 -9.25 -12.65 -22.09
C LEU A 110 -10.51 -12.95 -21.30
N PHE A 111 -11.64 -12.67 -21.90
CA PHE A 111 -12.97 -12.99 -21.40
C PHE A 111 -13.58 -14.11 -22.21
N LYS A 112 -14.28 -15.02 -21.53
CA LYS A 112 -15.15 -16.04 -22.12
C LYS A 112 -16.54 -15.81 -21.55
N ASP A 113 -17.53 -15.57 -22.42
CA ASP A 113 -18.92 -15.31 -22.00
C ASP A 113 -19.02 -14.18 -20.96
N ASN A 114 -18.26 -13.10 -21.18
CA ASN A 114 -18.10 -11.94 -20.29
C ASN A 114 -17.45 -12.21 -18.91
N VAL A 115 -16.89 -13.41 -18.70
CA VAL A 115 -16.14 -13.77 -17.50
C VAL A 115 -14.65 -13.76 -17.79
N LEU A 116 -13.86 -13.10 -16.93
CA LEU A 116 -12.42 -13.07 -17.06
C LEU A 116 -11.83 -14.47 -16.83
N VAL A 117 -11.18 -15.05 -17.84
CA VAL A 117 -10.60 -16.40 -17.77
C VAL A 117 -9.07 -16.41 -17.80
N LYS A 118 -8.45 -15.38 -18.36
CA LYS A 118 -6.99 -15.26 -18.42
C LYS A 118 -6.60 -13.80 -18.45
N ASN A 119 -5.52 -13.43 -17.77
CA ASN A 119 -4.95 -12.09 -17.89
C ASN A 119 -3.43 -12.12 -17.82
N LYS A 120 -2.80 -11.07 -18.31
CA LYS A 120 -1.38 -10.82 -18.15
C LYS A 120 -1.15 -9.33 -18.04
N ILE A 121 -0.42 -8.91 -17.00
CA ILE A 121 -0.09 -7.51 -16.77
C ILE A 121 1.41 -7.35 -16.95
N ALA A 122 1.80 -6.52 -17.91
CA ALA A 122 3.17 -6.12 -18.11
C ALA A 122 3.57 -5.13 -17.01
N ARG A 123 4.33 -5.62 -16.03
CA ARG A 123 5.05 -4.77 -15.08
C ARG A 123 6.33 -4.25 -15.74
N LYS A 124 7.08 -3.37 -15.06
CA LYS A 124 8.32 -2.71 -15.56
C LYS A 124 9.11 -3.63 -16.51
N PHE A 125 9.53 -3.07 -17.65
CA PHE A 125 10.34 -3.73 -18.68
C PHE A 125 9.60 -4.71 -19.61
N LYS A 126 8.27 -4.73 -19.66
CA LYS A 126 7.50 -5.58 -20.58
C LYS A 126 6.55 -4.76 -21.45
N THR A 127 6.39 -5.17 -22.71
CA THR A 127 5.38 -4.71 -23.66
C THR A 127 4.72 -5.93 -24.30
N PHE A 128 3.64 -5.72 -25.02
CA PHE A 128 3.00 -6.75 -25.82
C PHE A 128 3.25 -6.47 -27.30
N GLU A 129 3.61 -7.50 -28.06
CA GLU A 129 3.54 -7.48 -29.51
C GLU A 129 2.16 -8.01 -29.91
N MET A 130 1.45 -7.25 -30.75
CA MET A 130 0.02 -7.49 -31.01
C MET A 130 -0.31 -7.53 -32.52
N GLY A 131 0.69 -7.45 -33.40
CA GLY A 131 0.48 -7.49 -34.86
C GLY A 131 -0.58 -6.50 -35.36
N SER A 132 -1.53 -7.00 -36.16
CA SER A 132 -2.65 -6.21 -36.71
C SER A 132 -3.90 -6.21 -35.83
N LEU A 133 -3.94 -6.92 -34.70
CA LEU A 133 -5.12 -7.02 -33.82
C LEU A 133 -5.72 -5.66 -33.47
N ARG A 134 -4.85 -4.66 -33.28
CA ARG A 134 -5.25 -3.31 -32.93
C ARG A 134 -6.14 -2.62 -33.96
N GLN A 135 -5.98 -2.96 -35.24
CA GLN A 135 -6.77 -2.37 -36.33
C GLN A 135 -8.23 -2.82 -36.29
N HIS A 136 -8.52 -3.90 -35.56
CA HIS A 136 -9.86 -4.46 -35.38
C HIS A 136 -10.49 -4.10 -34.03
N GLY A 137 -9.81 -3.28 -33.23
CA GLY A 137 -10.22 -2.94 -31.88
C GLY A 137 -11.31 -1.88 -31.82
N LYS A 138 -12.36 -2.12 -31.01
CA LYS A 138 -13.32 -1.11 -30.59
C LYS A 138 -12.76 -0.34 -29.40
N PRO A 139 -12.89 0.99 -29.34
CA PRO A 139 -12.36 1.76 -28.22
C PRO A 139 -13.11 1.46 -26.91
N LEU A 140 -12.36 1.44 -25.82
CA LEU A 140 -12.84 1.25 -24.47
C LEU A 140 -12.53 2.47 -23.60
N ARG A 141 -13.31 2.64 -22.54
CA ARG A 141 -13.01 3.55 -21.45
C ARG A 141 -12.69 2.76 -20.19
N PHE A 142 -11.56 3.07 -19.55
CA PHE A 142 -11.24 2.55 -18.23
C PHE A 142 -12.02 3.30 -17.15
N ASN A 143 -12.60 2.55 -16.21
CA ASN A 143 -13.26 3.09 -15.05
C ASN A 143 -12.78 2.36 -13.79
N ALA A 144 -12.78 3.08 -12.66
CA ALA A 144 -12.52 2.52 -11.35
C ALA A 144 -13.54 3.03 -10.33
N ILE A 145 -13.99 2.13 -9.47
CA ILE A 145 -14.87 2.43 -8.33
C ILE A 145 -14.07 2.17 -7.05
N TYR A 146 -14.20 3.09 -6.09
CA TYR A 146 -13.58 2.99 -4.77
C TYR A 146 -14.58 3.45 -3.71
N ASP A 147 -15.38 2.52 -3.20
CA ASP A 147 -16.58 2.85 -2.43
C ASP A 147 -16.86 1.86 -1.28
N TYR A 148 -17.76 2.23 -0.37
CA TYR A 148 -18.19 1.38 0.74
C TYR A 148 -19.14 0.27 0.26
N ARG A 149 -19.28 -0.78 1.07
CA ARG A 149 -19.94 -2.06 0.74
C ARG A 149 -21.26 -1.93 -0.03
N GLU A 150 -22.23 -1.20 0.51
CA GLU A 150 -23.59 -1.13 -0.06
C GLU A 150 -23.57 -0.52 -1.46
N SER A 151 -22.92 0.64 -1.62
CA SER A 151 -22.77 1.31 -2.90
C SER A 151 -21.95 0.47 -3.88
N TYR A 152 -20.86 -0.15 -3.40
CA TYR A 152 -20.00 -1.02 -4.18
C TYR A 152 -20.75 -2.23 -4.74
N LEU A 153 -21.48 -2.96 -3.89
CA LEU A 153 -22.24 -4.16 -4.30
C LEU A 153 -23.34 -3.80 -5.30
N LYS A 154 -24.08 -2.71 -5.06
CA LYS A 154 -25.10 -2.23 -5.99
C LYS A 154 -24.52 -1.92 -7.38
N GLN A 155 -23.35 -1.28 -7.41
CA GLN A 155 -22.66 -0.99 -8.68
C GLN A 155 -22.13 -2.26 -9.34
N LYS A 156 -21.54 -3.18 -8.56
CA LYS A 156 -21.05 -4.48 -9.05
C LYS A 156 -22.17 -5.28 -9.71
N ASP A 157 -23.30 -5.45 -9.04
CA ASP A 157 -24.45 -6.21 -9.56
C ASP A 157 -25.01 -5.58 -10.86
N SER A 158 -25.01 -4.25 -10.94
CA SER A 158 -25.45 -3.53 -12.14
C SER A 158 -24.46 -3.71 -13.31
N LEU A 159 -23.16 -3.73 -13.02
CA LEU A 159 -22.11 -3.83 -14.03
C LEU A 159 -21.95 -5.27 -14.55
N GLU A 160 -22.11 -6.28 -13.70
CA GLU A 160 -22.06 -7.70 -14.08
C GLU A 160 -23.18 -8.09 -15.07
N LYS A 161 -24.31 -7.37 -15.03
CA LYS A 161 -25.45 -7.57 -15.97
C LYS A 161 -25.30 -6.79 -17.27
N ASN A 162 -24.30 -5.92 -17.39
CA ASN A 162 -24.12 -5.06 -18.55
C ASN A 162 -23.18 -5.73 -19.57
N ASN A 163 -23.71 -6.01 -20.77
CA ASN A 163 -22.96 -6.65 -21.85
C ASN A 163 -21.91 -5.75 -22.53
N ARG A 164 -21.87 -4.45 -22.19
CA ARG A 164 -20.84 -3.50 -22.65
C ARG A 164 -19.72 -3.30 -21.63
N VAL A 165 -19.74 -4.04 -20.52
CA VAL A 165 -18.81 -3.88 -19.40
C VAL A 165 -18.03 -5.16 -19.16
N TYR A 166 -16.72 -5.00 -18.99
CA TYR A 166 -15.76 -6.06 -18.73
C TYR A 166 -15.00 -5.78 -17.45
N ILE A 167 -15.31 -6.52 -16.38
CA ILE A 167 -14.70 -6.35 -15.06
C ILE A 167 -13.34 -7.05 -15.04
N THR A 168 -12.27 -6.31 -14.80
CA THR A 168 -10.89 -6.85 -14.78
C THR A 168 -10.35 -7.08 -13.38
N ARG A 169 -10.95 -6.41 -12.39
CA ARG A 169 -10.67 -6.61 -10.97
C ARG A 169 -11.89 -6.21 -10.17
N ALA A 170 -12.28 -7.04 -9.20
CA ALA A 170 -13.25 -6.69 -8.19
C ALA A 170 -12.72 -7.18 -6.84
N SER A 171 -12.73 -6.33 -5.83
CA SER A 171 -12.49 -6.75 -4.46
C SER A 171 -13.54 -7.78 -4.05
N GLU A 172 -13.08 -8.85 -3.41
CA GLU A 172 -13.95 -9.74 -2.67
C GLU A 172 -14.53 -9.00 -1.47
N VAL A 173 -15.82 -9.20 -1.26
CA VAL A 173 -16.56 -8.61 -0.15
C VAL A 173 -16.76 -9.70 0.89
N ASP A 174 -16.35 -9.40 2.10
CA ASP A 174 -16.46 -10.32 3.24
C ASP A 174 -17.93 -10.65 3.48
N ALA A 175 -18.28 -11.94 3.41
CA ALA A 175 -19.66 -12.40 3.56
C ALA A 175 -20.20 -12.12 4.97
N ASP A 176 -19.31 -12.15 5.97
CA ASP A 176 -19.64 -11.99 7.38
C ASP A 176 -19.61 -10.53 7.85
N GLY A 177 -19.30 -9.58 6.95
CA GLY A 177 -19.36 -8.15 7.21
C GLY A 177 -18.16 -7.58 7.98
N TYR A 178 -17.02 -8.30 8.02
CA TYR A 178 -15.78 -7.79 8.60
C TYR A 178 -15.14 -6.74 7.69
N GLU A 179 -15.73 -5.56 7.64
CA GLU A 179 -15.33 -4.48 6.73
C GLU A 179 -14.94 -3.20 7.46
N TYR A 180 -15.01 -3.20 8.79
CA TYR A 180 -14.60 -2.06 9.58
C TYR A 180 -13.29 -2.32 10.28
N ARG A 181 -12.59 -1.25 10.61
CA ARG A 181 -11.35 -1.31 11.39
C ARG A 181 -11.36 -0.22 12.44
N PHE A 182 -10.82 -0.51 13.60
CA PHE A 182 -10.58 0.48 14.63
C PHE A 182 -9.30 0.13 15.39
N ASN A 183 -8.83 1.08 16.18
CA ASN A 183 -7.68 0.90 17.06
C ASN A 183 -8.17 0.93 18.50
N LEU A 184 -7.78 -0.06 19.30
CA LEU A 184 -7.85 0.05 20.75
C LEU A 184 -6.50 0.56 21.23
N HIS A 185 -6.51 1.76 21.79
CA HIS A 185 -5.33 2.32 22.43
C HIS A 185 -5.34 1.91 23.89
N CYS A 186 -4.21 1.36 24.30
CA CYS A 186 -4.08 0.74 25.60
C CYS A 186 -3.31 1.65 26.55
N PRO A 187 -3.49 1.49 27.88
CA PRO A 187 -2.72 2.25 28.83
C PRO A 187 -1.23 2.04 28.65
N ALA A 188 -0.47 3.13 28.65
CA ALA A 188 0.98 3.06 28.56
C ALA A 188 1.58 2.62 29.91
N ILE A 189 2.72 1.91 29.87
CA ILE A 189 3.45 1.52 31.07
C ILE A 189 4.83 2.17 31.12
N LEU A 190 5.26 2.45 32.34
CA LEU A 190 6.60 2.97 32.63
C LEU A 190 7.42 1.89 33.33
N VAL A 191 8.58 1.59 32.76
CA VAL A 191 9.48 0.54 33.25
C VAL A 191 10.85 1.17 33.51
N SER A 192 11.48 0.79 34.62
CA SER A 192 12.83 1.23 34.94
C SER A 192 13.83 0.65 33.93
N GLU A 193 14.77 1.47 33.44
CA GLU A 193 15.89 1.03 32.61
C GLU A 193 16.80 0.02 33.32
N GLN A 194 16.74 -0.03 34.65
CA GLN A 194 17.49 -0.97 35.48
C GLN A 194 16.76 -2.31 35.64
N ASP A 195 15.50 -2.43 35.20
CA ASP A 195 14.76 -3.68 35.20
C ASP A 195 15.21 -4.56 34.03
N THR A 196 16.22 -5.38 34.28
CA THR A 196 16.78 -6.31 33.29
C THR A 196 15.91 -7.55 33.06
N ILE A 197 14.83 -7.71 33.82
CA ILE A 197 13.92 -8.88 33.76
C ILE A 197 12.70 -8.55 32.88
N PHE A 198 12.37 -7.27 32.72
CA PHE A 198 11.25 -6.85 31.89
C PHE A 198 11.47 -7.13 30.40
N ASP A 199 10.70 -8.09 29.88
CA ASP A 199 10.60 -8.37 28.44
C ASP A 199 9.32 -7.74 27.87
N HIS A 200 9.51 -6.65 27.12
CA HIS A 200 8.39 -5.90 26.52
C HIS A 200 7.60 -6.71 25.47
N HIS A 201 8.23 -7.63 24.76
CA HIS A 201 7.54 -8.47 23.78
C HIS A 201 6.70 -9.55 24.48
N ALA A 202 7.24 -10.17 25.54
CA ALA A 202 6.49 -11.12 26.35
C ALA A 202 5.28 -10.44 27.01
N TYR A 203 5.48 -9.25 27.57
CA TYR A 203 4.42 -8.44 28.15
C TYR A 203 3.34 -8.08 27.11
N GLY A 204 3.73 -7.57 25.93
CA GLY A 204 2.80 -7.21 24.87
C GLY A 204 1.96 -8.40 24.41
N LYS A 205 2.58 -9.57 24.26
CA LYS A 205 1.89 -10.81 23.90
C LYS A 205 0.90 -11.27 24.95
N GLU A 206 1.30 -11.30 26.23
CA GLU A 206 0.40 -11.67 27.34
C GLU A 206 -0.78 -10.70 27.44
N PHE A 207 -0.51 -9.41 27.34
CA PHE A 207 -1.52 -8.37 27.37
C PHE A 207 -2.53 -8.51 26.22
N ALA A 208 -2.05 -8.69 24.99
CA ALA A 208 -2.93 -8.92 23.84
C ALA A 208 -3.80 -10.18 24.01
N ASN A 209 -3.23 -11.27 24.55
CA ASN A 209 -3.99 -12.48 24.86
C ASN A 209 -5.10 -12.23 25.88
N ASN A 210 -4.86 -11.43 26.91
CA ASN A 210 -5.87 -11.09 27.91
C ASN A 210 -6.98 -10.22 27.33
N ILE A 211 -6.63 -9.27 26.45
CA ILE A 211 -7.63 -8.47 25.72
C ILE A 211 -8.49 -9.37 24.83
N ILE A 212 -7.87 -10.24 24.02
CA ILE A 212 -8.55 -11.22 23.17
C ILE A 212 -9.47 -12.13 23.99
N ALA A 213 -8.98 -12.64 25.13
CA ALA A 213 -9.76 -13.49 26.02
C ALA A 213 -10.99 -12.74 26.58
N SER A 214 -10.83 -11.48 26.99
CA SER A 214 -11.94 -10.67 27.50
C SER A 214 -13.04 -10.41 26.45
N LEU A 215 -12.68 -10.44 25.16
CA LEU A 215 -13.59 -10.19 24.04
C LEU A 215 -14.25 -11.47 23.50
N SER A 216 -13.80 -12.65 23.93
CA SER A 216 -14.23 -13.95 23.39
C SER A 216 -15.73 -14.25 23.51
N GLY A 217 -16.42 -13.62 24.46
CA GLY A 217 -17.86 -13.72 24.66
C GLY A 217 -18.71 -12.76 23.82
N LEU A 218 -18.10 -11.80 23.11
CA LEU A 218 -18.84 -10.80 22.34
C LEU A 218 -19.29 -11.36 20.99
N LYS A 219 -20.51 -10.98 20.57
CA LYS A 219 -21.06 -11.40 19.29
C LYS A 219 -20.24 -10.79 18.15
N GLY A 220 -19.81 -11.62 17.20
CA GLY A 220 -18.98 -11.18 16.07
C GLY A 220 -17.49 -11.07 16.42
N PHE A 221 -17.05 -11.61 17.55
CA PHE A 221 -15.63 -11.80 17.80
C PHE A 221 -15.09 -13.01 17.02
N LYS A 222 -13.97 -12.83 16.30
CA LYS A 222 -13.23 -13.91 15.64
C LYS A 222 -11.73 -13.72 15.85
N ALA A 223 -11.11 -14.57 16.67
CA ALA A 223 -9.70 -14.44 17.04
C ALA A 223 -8.72 -14.48 15.85
N GLY A 224 -9.08 -15.17 14.75
CA GLY A 224 -8.23 -15.27 13.54
C GLY A 224 -8.38 -14.10 12.54
N ASP A 225 -9.55 -13.45 12.49
CA ASP A 225 -9.82 -12.32 11.57
C ASP A 225 -9.58 -10.97 12.23
N ASN A 226 -9.73 -10.92 13.55
CA ASN A 226 -9.33 -9.81 14.42
C ASN A 226 -7.85 -9.94 14.73
N ALA A 227 -6.99 -9.91 13.70
CA ALA A 227 -5.56 -9.89 13.91
C ALA A 227 -5.20 -8.58 14.63
N ALA A 228 -5.17 -8.65 15.96
CA ALA A 228 -4.56 -7.70 16.84
C ALA A 228 -3.07 -7.70 16.54
N ASN A 229 -2.70 -7.08 15.41
CA ASN A 229 -1.33 -6.69 15.17
C ASN A 229 -1.04 -5.67 16.26
N ILE A 230 -0.22 -6.07 17.23
CA ILE A 230 0.30 -5.17 18.22
C ILE A 230 1.23 -4.24 17.44
N MET A 231 0.79 -2.99 17.23
CA MET A 231 1.75 -1.96 16.87
C MET A 231 2.44 -1.57 18.17
N GLU A 232 3.54 -2.25 18.44
CA GLU A 232 4.47 -1.87 19.49
C GLU A 232 5.14 -0.57 19.05
N THR A 233 4.77 0.54 19.68
CA THR A 233 5.67 1.69 19.69
C THR A 233 6.79 1.30 20.64
N GLY A 234 7.97 0.99 20.10
CA GLY A 234 9.15 0.61 20.87
C GLY A 234 9.47 1.64 21.97
N PRO A 235 10.35 1.29 22.92
CA PRO A 235 10.63 2.12 24.09
C PRO A 235 11.00 3.54 23.64
N THR A 236 10.17 4.51 24.05
CA THR A 236 10.57 5.91 23.94
C THR A 236 11.30 6.25 25.22
N LEU A 237 12.61 6.47 25.10
CA LEU A 237 13.42 6.97 26.20
C LEU A 237 12.89 8.35 26.60
N ILE A 238 12.46 8.53 27.84
CA ILE A 238 12.03 9.84 28.34
C ILE A 238 13.29 10.66 28.65
N MET A 239 14.05 11.02 27.61
CA MET A 239 15.36 11.67 27.73
C MET A 239 15.46 13.07 27.14
N LYS A 240 16.37 13.80 27.79
CA LYS A 240 16.95 15.11 27.49
C LYS A 240 17.53 15.19 26.07
N THR A 241 16.77 15.72 25.12
CA THR A 241 17.35 16.29 23.90
C THR A 241 16.66 17.62 23.58
N GLU A 242 17.41 18.59 23.08
CA GLU A 242 16.93 19.96 22.84
C GLU A 242 15.93 20.07 21.66
N HIS A 243 15.60 18.96 20.98
CA HIS A 243 15.00 19.01 19.64
C HIS A 243 13.82 18.06 19.34
N ALA A 244 13.26 17.31 20.31
CA ALA A 244 12.08 16.46 20.06
C ALA A 244 10.74 17.13 20.44
N THR A 245 9.69 16.90 19.66
CA THR A 245 8.34 17.49 19.80
C THR A 245 7.41 16.75 20.78
N HIS A 246 7.92 15.77 21.53
CA HIS A 246 7.15 14.91 22.42
C HIS A 246 7.62 15.01 23.89
N TYR A 247 7.47 16.18 24.54
CA TYR A 247 7.90 16.36 25.93
C TYR A 247 6.81 16.84 26.90
N LEU A 248 6.82 16.25 28.11
CA LEU A 248 6.25 16.84 29.32
C LEU A 248 7.00 18.13 29.63
N ARG A 249 6.32 19.28 29.65
CA ARG A 249 6.95 20.59 29.95
C ARG A 249 6.48 21.13 31.29
N ASN A 250 7.36 21.81 32.02
CA ASN A 250 6.95 22.55 33.21
C ASN A 250 6.06 23.75 32.84
N SER A 251 5.33 24.30 33.81
CA SER A 251 4.28 25.29 33.55
C SER A 251 4.76 26.64 32.98
N GLU A 252 6.07 26.87 33.01
CA GLU A 252 6.73 28.06 32.47
C GLU A 252 7.24 27.88 31.04
N ASN A 253 7.05 26.71 30.41
CA ASN A 253 7.60 26.39 29.10
C ASN A 253 9.15 26.44 29.06
N LYS A 254 9.82 26.39 30.21
CA LYS A 254 11.27 26.59 30.35
C LYS A 254 12.10 25.31 30.51
N GLY A 255 11.47 24.14 30.57
CA GLY A 255 12.20 22.88 30.68
C GLY A 255 11.36 21.63 30.43
N THR A 256 12.00 20.62 29.84
CA THR A 256 11.50 19.25 29.72
C THR A 256 11.57 18.55 31.08
N ILE A 257 10.48 17.90 31.48
CA ILE A 257 10.45 17.00 32.64
C ILE A 257 11.03 15.66 32.17
N THR A 258 12.21 15.29 32.67
CA THR A 258 12.87 14.02 32.37
C THR A 258 12.61 12.98 33.45
N LEU A 259 12.20 11.78 33.06
CA LEU A 259 12.16 10.60 33.92
C LEU A 259 13.39 9.75 33.62
N ASP A 260 14.58 10.33 33.85
CA ASP A 260 15.85 9.65 33.62
C ASP A 260 15.86 8.27 34.31
N GLY A 261 16.26 7.24 33.58
CA GLY A 261 16.25 5.86 34.06
C GLY A 261 14.93 5.12 33.85
N TYR A 262 13.99 5.64 33.05
CA TYR A 262 12.72 4.97 32.73
C TYR A 262 12.37 5.01 31.23
N LEU A 263 11.75 3.91 30.78
CA LEU A 263 11.25 3.69 29.42
C LEU A 263 9.72 3.69 29.39
N LEU A 264 9.14 4.41 28.43
CA LEU A 264 7.71 4.38 28.14
C LEU A 264 7.39 3.36 27.03
N TYR A 265 6.45 2.46 27.31
CA TYR A 265 5.91 1.53 26.33
C TYR A 265 4.44 1.83 26.08
N GLY A 266 4.13 2.20 24.84
CA GLY A 266 2.77 2.33 24.33
C GLY A 266 2.35 1.08 23.56
N GLN A 267 1.07 0.73 23.66
CA GLN A 267 0.51 -0.41 22.93
C GLN A 267 -0.78 0.00 22.23
N GLN A 268 -0.91 -0.48 21.00
CA GLN A 268 -2.12 -0.31 20.20
C GLN A 268 -2.47 -1.64 19.53
N LEU A 269 -3.75 -2.02 19.65
CA LEU A 269 -4.30 -3.22 19.04
C LEU A 269 -5.20 -2.82 17.88
N HIS A 270 -4.91 -3.36 16.70
CA HIS A 270 -5.72 -3.13 15.50
C HIS A 270 -6.78 -4.22 15.38
N PHE A 271 -8.03 -3.82 15.23
CA PHE A 271 -9.13 -4.76 15.02
C PHE A 271 -9.70 -4.57 13.63
N ARG A 272 -9.92 -5.67 12.92
CA ARG A 272 -10.91 -5.77 11.85
C ARG A 272 -12.21 -6.25 12.49
N CYS A 273 -13.36 -5.75 12.07
CA CYS A 273 -14.62 -6.07 12.76
C CYS A 273 -15.87 -5.80 11.92
N THR A 274 -17.01 -6.23 12.46
CA THR A 274 -18.34 -5.75 12.09
C THR A 274 -18.67 -4.48 12.89
N LYS A 275 -19.65 -3.70 12.42
CA LYS A 275 -20.16 -2.53 13.16
C LYS A 275 -20.74 -2.91 14.53
N ASP A 276 -21.50 -4.00 14.60
CA ASP A 276 -22.10 -4.49 15.86
C ASP A 276 -21.03 -4.90 16.88
N PHE A 277 -19.91 -5.47 16.44
CA PHE A 277 -18.80 -5.78 17.32
C PHE A 277 -18.15 -4.51 17.87
N TYR A 278 -17.94 -3.48 17.04
CA TYR A 278 -17.40 -2.20 17.49
C TYR A 278 -18.28 -1.55 18.58
N GLU A 279 -19.61 -1.55 18.41
CA GLU A 279 -20.52 -0.98 19.41
C GLU A 279 -20.48 -1.76 20.74
N GLN A 280 -20.31 -3.08 20.70
CA GLN A 280 -20.11 -3.88 21.91
C GLN A 280 -18.77 -3.55 22.58
N VAL A 281 -17.69 -3.44 21.80
CA VAL A 281 -16.35 -3.08 22.30
C VAL A 281 -16.35 -1.70 22.95
N LYS A 282 -17.11 -0.73 22.42
CA LYS A 282 -17.23 0.61 22.98
C LYS A 282 -17.78 0.63 24.41
N ALA A 283 -18.60 -0.35 24.77
CA ALA A 283 -19.16 -0.52 26.12
C ALA A 283 -18.39 -1.52 26.99
N HIS A 284 -17.32 -2.13 26.46
CA HIS A 284 -16.58 -3.18 27.14
C HIS A 284 -15.56 -2.61 28.13
N ASP A 285 -15.54 -3.15 29.34
CA ASP A 285 -14.54 -2.81 30.35
C ASP A 285 -13.28 -3.67 30.18
N PHE A 286 -12.22 -3.04 29.67
CA PHE A 286 -10.91 -3.67 29.47
C PHE A 286 -10.02 -3.67 30.71
N THR A 287 -10.45 -3.02 31.81
CA THR A 287 -9.66 -2.95 33.06
C THR A 287 -9.19 -4.31 33.57
N PRO A 288 -10.01 -5.39 33.55
CA PRO A 288 -9.58 -6.71 34.00
C PRO A 288 -8.52 -7.37 33.10
N ALA A 289 -8.45 -6.99 31.83
CA ALA A 289 -7.46 -7.49 30.88
C ALA A 289 -6.09 -6.79 31.02
N PHE A 290 -6.04 -5.68 31.77
CA PHE A 290 -4.81 -4.95 32.01
C PHE A 290 -3.88 -5.72 32.96
N VAL A 291 -2.81 -6.25 32.38
CA VAL A 291 -1.68 -6.80 33.13
C VAL A 291 -0.91 -5.64 33.72
N ARG A 292 -0.99 -5.45 35.04
CA ARG A 292 -0.16 -4.45 35.71
C ARG A 292 1.29 -4.92 35.74
N ALA A 293 2.09 -4.46 34.79
CA ALA A 293 3.55 -4.45 34.88
C ALA A 293 4.03 -2.99 34.95
N GLY A 294 4.94 -2.68 35.87
CA GLY A 294 5.46 -1.32 36.07
C GLY A 294 4.68 -0.46 37.06
N LEU A 295 4.95 0.85 37.05
CA LEU A 295 4.39 1.80 38.00
C LEU A 295 2.93 2.16 37.65
N SER A 296 2.03 2.11 38.63
CA SER A 296 0.65 2.59 38.46
C SER A 296 0.58 4.09 38.19
N LYS A 297 -0.54 4.58 37.63
CA LYS A 297 -0.84 6.03 37.46
C LYS A 297 -0.51 6.84 38.71
N LYS A 298 -0.87 6.32 39.89
CA LYS A 298 -0.59 6.97 41.17
C LYS A 298 0.91 7.03 41.45
N GLN A 299 1.65 5.93 41.25
CA GLN A 299 3.09 5.88 41.46
C GLN A 299 3.85 6.78 40.48
N ILE A 300 3.45 6.82 39.21
CA ILE A 300 4.07 7.70 38.22
C ILE A 300 3.78 9.17 38.58
N LYS A 301 2.54 9.50 38.95
CA LYS A 301 2.16 10.84 39.40
C LYS A 301 2.93 11.27 40.65
N THR A 302 3.11 10.37 41.61
CA THR A 302 3.94 10.60 42.80
C THR A 302 5.39 10.84 42.44
N LEU A 303 5.99 10.02 41.57
CA LEU A 303 7.39 10.15 41.15
C LEU A 303 7.65 11.46 40.39
N ILE A 304 6.71 11.90 39.55
CA ILE A 304 6.76 13.20 38.89
C ILE A 304 6.63 14.34 39.90
N GLN A 305 5.70 14.24 40.87
CA GLN A 305 5.52 15.26 41.92
C GLN A 305 6.75 15.39 42.82
N GLU A 306 7.39 14.28 43.20
CA GLU A 306 8.64 14.27 43.96
C GLU A 306 9.78 14.96 43.20
N LYS A 307 9.91 14.74 41.89
CA LYS A 307 10.91 15.42 41.06
C LYS A 307 10.63 16.91 40.85
N LEU A 308 9.37 17.33 40.81
CA LEU A 308 8.97 18.73 40.55
C LEU A 308 8.94 19.62 41.79
N GLY A 309 8.99 19.03 42.99
CA GLY A 309 8.87 19.76 44.25
C GLY A 309 7.49 20.42 44.47
N PRO A 310 7.29 21.16 45.57
CA PRO A 310 5.98 21.67 46.02
C PRO A 310 5.44 22.88 45.23
N SER A 311 5.71 23.00 43.93
CA SER A 311 5.31 24.17 43.14
C SER A 311 3.82 24.14 42.73
N ASN A 312 3.24 25.33 42.53
CA ASN A 312 1.85 25.59 42.10
C ASN A 312 1.53 25.13 40.66
N GLN A 313 2.24 24.13 40.14
CA GLN A 313 2.21 23.68 38.73
C GLN A 313 1.48 22.35 38.52
N LYS A 314 0.89 21.78 39.60
CA LYS A 314 0.22 20.48 39.62
C LYS A 314 -0.79 20.28 38.48
N ASP A 315 -1.58 21.32 38.18
CA ASP A 315 -2.64 21.23 37.17
C ASP A 315 -2.11 21.17 35.72
N LYS A 316 -0.96 21.80 35.43
CA LYS A 316 -0.34 21.73 34.08
C LYS A 316 0.43 20.42 33.88
N VAL A 317 1.00 19.87 34.95
CA VAL A 317 1.64 18.55 34.95
C VAL A 317 0.61 17.46 34.69
N ASP A 318 -0.55 17.55 35.34
CA ASP A 318 -1.65 16.61 35.14
C ASP A 318 -2.15 16.61 33.68
N ALA A 319 -2.30 17.76 33.04
CA ALA A 319 -2.77 17.86 31.65
C ALA A 319 -1.80 17.26 30.61
N VAL A 320 -0.49 17.48 30.74
CA VAL A 320 0.50 16.91 29.80
C VAL A 320 0.75 15.43 30.12
N PHE A 321 0.67 15.03 31.40
CA PHE A 321 0.73 13.64 31.81
C PHE A 321 -0.43 12.84 31.22
N GLU A 322 -1.65 13.35 31.28
CA GLU A 322 -2.83 12.72 30.66
C GLU A 322 -2.73 12.64 29.12
N ALA A 323 -2.07 13.60 28.48
CA ALA A 323 -1.87 13.58 27.02
C ALA A 323 -0.80 12.59 26.55
N MET A 324 0.21 12.30 27.37
CA MET A 324 1.34 11.43 27.01
C MET A 324 1.24 10.01 27.59
N PHE A 325 0.46 9.87 28.66
CA PHE A 325 0.17 8.62 29.35
C PHE A 325 -1.34 8.45 29.35
N PRO A 326 -1.96 7.97 28.25
CA PRO A 326 -3.32 7.48 28.35
C PRO A 326 -3.34 6.42 29.44
N THR A 327 -4.07 6.69 30.52
CA THR A 327 -4.17 5.79 31.69
C THR A 327 -5.31 4.81 31.58
N ASP A 328 -6.15 5.05 30.58
CA ASP A 328 -7.39 4.35 30.34
C ASP A 328 -7.36 3.85 28.90
N PHE A 329 -8.10 2.79 28.66
CA PHE A 329 -8.36 2.33 27.32
C PHE A 329 -9.18 3.40 26.59
N TRP A 330 -8.80 3.73 25.37
CA TRP A 330 -9.68 4.49 24.50
C TRP A 330 -9.85 3.79 23.16
N LEU A 331 -11.04 3.92 22.62
CA LEU A 331 -11.40 3.37 21.32
C LEU A 331 -11.23 4.45 20.25
N GLY A 332 -10.44 4.15 19.23
CA GLY A 332 -10.34 4.99 18.04
C GLY A 332 -11.64 5.01 17.23
N GLU A 333 -11.67 5.89 16.23
CA GLU A 333 -12.79 5.96 15.29
C GLU A 333 -12.94 4.66 14.50
N LEU A 334 -14.17 4.38 14.09
CA LEU A 334 -14.49 3.25 13.23
C LEU A 334 -14.27 3.64 11.76
N PHE A 335 -13.31 2.98 11.12
CA PHE A 335 -12.99 3.18 9.71
C PHE A 335 -13.61 2.09 8.85
N GLY A 336 -14.49 2.47 7.93
CA GLY A 336 -15.02 1.56 6.92
C GLY A 336 -13.98 1.26 5.83
N GLN A 337 -13.89 0.00 5.42
CA GLN A 337 -13.12 -0.44 4.26
C GLN A 337 -13.83 0.01 2.98
N LYS A 338 -13.07 0.63 2.09
CA LYS A 338 -13.48 0.85 0.71
C LYS A 338 -13.07 -0.34 -0.15
N TYR A 339 -13.96 -0.74 -1.03
CA TYR A 339 -13.80 -1.83 -1.98
C TYR A 339 -13.48 -1.25 -3.36
N GLU A 340 -12.60 -1.93 -4.08
CA GLU A 340 -12.09 -1.49 -5.38
C GLU A 340 -12.65 -2.38 -6.49
N MET A 341 -13.15 -1.75 -7.55
CA MET A 341 -13.45 -2.45 -8.80
C MET A 341 -12.87 -1.68 -9.97
N ARG A 342 -12.29 -2.40 -10.93
CA ARG A 342 -11.77 -1.86 -12.19
C ARG A 342 -12.45 -2.58 -13.34
N TYR A 343 -12.91 -1.80 -14.31
CA TYR A 343 -13.60 -2.34 -15.46
C TYR A 343 -13.38 -1.47 -16.69
N TYR A 344 -13.60 -2.08 -17.85
CA TYR A 344 -13.64 -1.37 -19.12
C TYR A 344 -15.07 -1.34 -19.64
N GLU A 345 -15.42 -0.23 -20.29
CA GLU A 345 -16.73 -0.02 -20.89
C GLU A 345 -16.57 0.29 -22.38
N VAL A 346 -17.37 -0.37 -23.22
CA VAL A 346 -17.41 -0.10 -24.67
C VAL A 346 -18.04 1.26 -24.94
N VAL A 347 -17.31 2.13 -25.63
CA VAL A 347 -17.77 3.47 -26.00
C VAL A 347 -17.95 3.61 -27.50
N ASP A 348 -18.90 4.45 -27.92
CA ASP A 348 -19.27 4.58 -29.33
C ASP A 348 -18.26 5.43 -30.15
N SER A 349 -17.32 6.12 -29.49
CA SER A 349 -16.31 6.94 -30.17
C SER A 349 -15.01 7.11 -29.38
N LEU A 350 -13.91 7.38 -30.10
CA LEU A 350 -12.61 7.76 -29.51
C LEU A 350 -12.66 9.06 -28.69
N ALA A 351 -13.56 9.99 -29.04
CA ALA A 351 -13.76 11.22 -28.28
C ALA A 351 -14.30 10.92 -26.88
N THR A 352 -15.22 9.96 -26.77
CA THR A 352 -15.80 9.50 -25.50
C THR A 352 -14.81 8.70 -24.66
N ALA A 353 -13.90 7.95 -25.30
CA ALA A 353 -12.88 7.15 -24.63
C ALA A 353 -11.84 8.00 -23.88
N ASN A 354 -11.52 9.20 -24.40
CA ASN A 354 -10.48 10.08 -23.88
C ASN A 354 -10.93 11.07 -22.79
N LEU A 355 -12.22 11.05 -22.42
CA LEU A 355 -12.71 11.81 -21.27
C LEU A 355 -12.12 11.23 -19.98
N LYS A 356 -11.01 11.81 -19.52
CA LYS A 356 -10.44 11.52 -18.20
C LYS A 356 -11.52 11.80 -17.14
N LEU A 357 -11.95 10.75 -16.45
CA LEU A 357 -12.57 10.92 -15.14
C LEU A 357 -11.47 11.42 -14.21
N HIS A 358 -11.43 12.72 -13.97
CA HIS A 358 -10.74 13.25 -12.81
C HIS A 358 -11.35 12.58 -11.57
N PRO A 359 -10.58 11.89 -10.74
CA PRO A 359 -11.09 11.45 -9.45
C PRO A 359 -11.50 12.71 -8.68
N LYS A 360 -12.76 12.77 -8.26
CA LYS A 360 -13.22 13.71 -7.23
C LYS A 360 -12.75 13.23 -5.87
#